data_AF-A0A414QMM4-F1
#
_entry.id   AF-A0A414QMM4-F1
#
_cell.length_a   1.000
_cell.length_b   1.000
_cell.length_c   1.000
_cell.angle_alpha   90.00
_cell.angle_beta   90.00
_cell.angle_gamma   90.00
#
_symmetry.space_group_name_H-M   'P 1'
#
loop_
_entity.id
_entity.type
_entity.pdbx_description
1 polymer ?
#
loop_
_entity_poly.entity_id
_entity_poly.type
_entity_poly.pdbx_seq_one_letter_code
_entity_poly.pdbx_strand_id
1 'polypeptide(L)'
;MIGFKSKMDVSTPEEIFLEINNRFIGAIMMHGQFADYFDFLGLRGYKNLHEYQHLAESIERRKVCRYYINHHNALIKEDFSGEVNIIPDAWYTAKRLSVGKSTKQKAVEDGFLEYHNWESDTKFVYEKYAQKLRETGSVADAIFVEKLVEDVSAELKTVERMISDLISVGYDMVYITEIQPEIQEKYNKKLKGIEVE
;
A
#
# COMPACT_ATOMS: atom_id res chain seq x y z
N MET A 1 -9.63 -4.25 7.78
CA MET A 1 -9.58 -5.62 7.29
C MET A 1 -9.59 -5.63 5.77
N ILE A 2 -8.54 -6.20 5.20
CA ILE A 2 -8.42 -6.43 3.76
C ILE A 2 -8.80 -7.88 3.48
N GLY A 3 -9.91 -8.08 2.77
CA GLY A 3 -10.47 -9.39 2.41
C GLY A 3 -9.94 -9.93 1.08
N PHE A 4 -8.83 -9.39 0.57
CA PHE A 4 -8.19 -9.83 -0.67
C PHE A 4 -7.04 -10.80 -0.39
N LYS A 5 -7.01 -11.93 -1.11
CA LYS A 5 -5.90 -12.88 -1.09
C LYS A 5 -5.45 -13.18 -2.51
N SER A 6 -4.17 -12.98 -2.77
CA SER A 6 -3.57 -13.33 -4.05
C SER A 6 -3.50 -14.85 -4.24
N LYS A 7 -3.76 -15.32 -5.45
CA LYS A 7 -3.54 -16.71 -5.83
C LYS A 7 -2.04 -16.94 -6.06
N MET A 8 -1.47 -17.92 -5.36
CA MET A 8 -0.04 -18.23 -5.45
C MET A 8 0.25 -19.48 -6.29
N ASP A 9 -0.78 -20.23 -6.66
CA ASP A 9 -0.75 -21.41 -7.53
C ASP A 9 -0.89 -21.06 -9.02
N VAL A 10 -0.59 -19.81 -9.38
CA VAL A 10 -0.52 -19.34 -10.77
C VAL A 10 0.79 -19.73 -11.43
N SER A 11 0.78 -19.90 -12.75
CA SER A 11 1.92 -20.51 -13.46
C SER A 11 2.33 -19.80 -14.74
N THR A 12 1.42 -19.06 -15.36
CA THR A 12 1.68 -18.33 -16.60
C THR A 12 1.94 -16.84 -16.34
N PRO A 13 2.65 -16.12 -17.24
CA PRO A 13 2.77 -14.68 -17.14
C PRO A 13 1.41 -13.97 -17.06
N GLU A 14 0.42 -14.40 -17.86
CA GLU A 14 -0.93 -13.84 -17.85
C GLU A 14 -1.57 -13.88 -16.46
N GLU A 15 -1.59 -15.06 -15.83
CA GLU A 15 -2.16 -15.24 -14.49
C GLU A 15 -1.39 -14.43 -13.42
N ILE A 16 -0.05 -14.40 -13.52
CA ILE A 16 0.79 -13.67 -12.57
C ILE A 16 0.55 -12.15 -12.68
N PHE A 17 0.56 -11.60 -13.90
CA PHE A 17 0.33 -10.17 -14.11
C PHE A 17 -1.10 -9.76 -13.77
N LEU A 18 -2.07 -10.65 -13.94
CA LEU A 18 -3.43 -10.47 -13.43
C LEU A 18 -3.45 -10.30 -11.90
N GLU A 19 -2.82 -11.22 -11.18
CA GLU A 19 -2.78 -11.16 -9.71
C GLU A 19 -2.00 -9.93 -9.20
N ILE A 20 -0.89 -9.57 -9.86
CA ILE A 20 -0.15 -8.33 -9.57
C ILE A 20 -1.07 -7.11 -9.74
N ASN A 21 -1.79 -7.03 -10.87
CA ASN A 21 -2.71 -5.92 -11.14
C ASN A 21 -3.84 -5.84 -10.10
N ASN A 22 -4.41 -6.98 -9.71
CA ASN A 22 -5.43 -7.03 -8.67
C ASN A 22 -4.89 -6.56 -7.31
N ARG A 23 -3.64 -6.90 -7.01
CA ARG A 23 -2.99 -6.44 -5.79
C ARG A 23 -2.78 -4.92 -5.80
N PHE A 24 -2.38 -4.33 -6.93
CA PHE A 24 -2.36 -2.87 -7.07
C PHE A 24 -3.74 -2.23 -6.84
N ILE A 25 -4.81 -2.82 -7.39
CA ILE A 25 -6.18 -2.32 -7.16
C ILE A 25 -6.51 -2.32 -5.65
N GLY A 26 -6.18 -3.41 -4.95
CA GLY A 26 -6.31 -3.49 -3.50
C GLY A 26 -5.50 -2.42 -2.75
N ALA A 27 -4.24 -2.20 -3.14
CA ALA A 27 -3.36 -1.22 -2.52
C ALA A 27 -3.88 0.22 -2.71
N ILE A 28 -4.32 0.56 -3.93
CA ILE A 28 -4.92 1.85 -4.27
C ILE A 28 -6.16 2.12 -3.42
N MET A 29 -7.05 1.13 -3.28
CA MET A 29 -8.24 1.23 -2.43
C MET A 29 -7.86 1.38 -0.95
N MET A 30 -6.89 0.60 -0.49
CA MET A 30 -6.42 0.61 0.91
C MET A 30 -5.83 1.97 1.28
N HIS A 31 -4.91 2.51 0.47
CA HIS A 31 -4.33 3.82 0.75
C HIS A 31 -5.34 4.96 0.61
N GLY A 32 -6.29 4.86 -0.31
CA GLY A 32 -7.41 5.80 -0.37
C GLY A 32 -8.18 5.84 0.95
N GLN A 33 -8.55 4.66 1.48
CA GLN A 33 -9.24 4.59 2.76
C GLN A 33 -8.35 4.99 3.96
N PHE A 34 -7.04 4.71 3.94
CA PHE A 34 -6.14 5.19 4.98
C PHE A 34 -5.99 6.72 4.98
N ALA A 35 -5.99 7.36 3.81
CA ALA A 35 -5.98 8.81 3.73
C ALA A 35 -7.21 9.39 4.46
N ASP A 36 -8.41 8.89 4.14
CA ASP A 36 -9.66 9.30 4.81
C ASP A 36 -9.64 8.97 6.31
N TYR A 37 -9.14 7.78 6.68
CA TYR A 37 -8.97 7.32 8.04
C TYR A 37 -8.15 8.29 8.87
N PHE A 38 -6.95 8.66 8.40
CA PHE A 38 -6.06 9.55 9.14
C PHE A 38 -6.52 11.01 9.09
N ASP A 39 -7.19 11.47 8.03
CA ASP A 39 -7.79 12.81 8.01
C ASP A 39 -8.93 12.91 9.03
N PHE A 40 -9.77 11.88 9.14
CA PHE A 40 -10.85 11.81 10.14
C PHE A 40 -10.28 11.95 11.56
N LEU A 41 -9.13 11.32 11.84
CA LEU A 41 -8.44 11.45 13.14
C LEU A 41 -7.73 12.80 13.33
N GLY A 42 -7.55 13.58 12.27
CA GLY A 42 -6.79 14.84 12.27
C GLY A 42 -5.27 14.67 12.22
N LEU A 43 -4.79 13.51 11.77
CA LEU A 43 -3.37 13.16 11.66
C LEU A 43 -2.88 13.43 10.23
N ARG A 44 -2.69 14.72 9.94
CA ARG A 44 -2.42 15.23 8.58
C ARG A 44 -1.14 14.69 7.94
N GLY A 45 -0.10 14.42 8.74
CA GLY A 45 1.14 13.84 8.24
C GLY A 45 0.90 12.44 7.67
N TYR A 46 0.19 11.60 8.42
CA TYR A 46 -0.16 10.25 7.97
C TYR A 46 -1.18 10.24 6.82
N LYS A 47 -2.14 11.18 6.81
CA LYS A 47 -3.00 11.40 5.65
C LYS A 47 -2.18 11.64 4.38
N ASN A 48 -1.25 12.60 4.42
CA ASN A 48 -0.42 12.94 3.27
C ASN A 48 0.50 11.80 2.83
N LEU A 49 0.96 10.95 3.76
CA LEU A 49 1.67 9.72 3.44
C LEU A 49 0.81 8.83 2.54
N HIS A 50 -0.42 8.56 2.95
CA HIS A 50 -1.30 7.67 2.20
C HIS A 50 -1.86 8.29 0.91
N GLU A 51 -2.06 9.60 0.85
CA GLU A 51 -2.35 10.31 -0.41
C GLU A 51 -1.21 10.11 -1.42
N TYR A 52 0.04 10.20 -0.97
CA TYR A 52 1.20 9.92 -1.81
C TYR A 52 1.22 8.47 -2.28
N GLN A 53 1.06 7.50 -1.37
CA GLN A 53 1.09 6.09 -1.75
C GLN A 53 -0.05 5.72 -2.71
N HIS A 54 -1.26 6.22 -2.48
CA HIS A 54 -2.38 6.02 -3.41
C HIS A 54 -2.04 6.43 -4.86
N LEU A 55 -1.36 7.57 -5.03
CA LEU A 55 -0.92 8.04 -6.34
C LEU A 55 0.28 7.26 -6.88
N ALA A 56 1.26 6.95 -6.03
CA ALA A 56 2.43 6.16 -6.41
C ALA A 56 2.02 4.77 -6.92
N GLU A 57 1.17 4.06 -6.17
CA GLU A 57 0.59 2.76 -6.56
C GLU A 57 -0.19 2.86 -7.88
N SER A 58 -0.94 3.94 -8.08
CA SER A 58 -1.68 4.17 -9.33
C SER A 58 -0.75 4.30 -10.53
N ILE A 59 0.39 4.99 -10.37
CA ILE A 59 1.39 5.17 -11.43
C ILE A 59 2.12 3.87 -11.71
N GLU A 60 2.57 3.15 -10.67
CA GLU A 60 3.24 1.87 -10.81
C GLU A 60 2.32 0.84 -11.48
N ARG A 61 1.04 0.79 -11.10
CA ARG A 61 0.04 -0.04 -11.80
C ARG A 61 -0.01 0.27 -13.29
N ARG A 62 0.03 1.54 -13.69
CA ARG A 62 0.07 1.92 -15.13
C ARG A 62 1.35 1.45 -15.82
N LYS A 63 2.49 1.45 -15.12
CA LYS A 63 3.75 0.90 -15.64
C LYS A 63 3.66 -0.61 -15.84
N VAL A 64 3.07 -1.35 -14.90
CA VAL A 64 2.81 -2.80 -15.04
C VAL A 64 1.92 -3.08 -16.25
N CYS A 65 0.79 -2.38 -16.39
CA CYS A 65 -0.09 -2.57 -17.56
C CYS A 65 0.64 -2.28 -18.87
N ARG A 66 1.45 -1.19 -18.92
CA ARG A 66 2.22 -0.81 -20.11
C ARG A 66 3.29 -1.84 -20.44
N TYR A 67 4.01 -2.34 -19.43
CA TYR A 67 4.98 -3.41 -19.58
C TYR A 67 4.31 -4.65 -20.21
N TYR A 68 3.18 -5.08 -19.65
CA TYR A 68 2.47 -6.26 -20.14
C TYR A 68 1.99 -6.09 -21.60
N ILE A 69 1.39 -4.94 -21.94
CA ILE A 69 0.97 -4.62 -23.32
C ILE A 69 2.15 -4.72 -24.29
N ASN A 70 3.30 -4.14 -23.93
CA ASN A 70 4.45 -4.05 -24.83
C ASN A 70 5.19 -5.38 -25.01
N HIS A 71 5.11 -6.31 -24.04
CA HIS A 71 5.84 -7.59 -24.08
C HIS A 71 4.95 -8.76 -24.49
N HIS A 72 3.65 -8.71 -24.15
CA HIS A 72 2.69 -9.79 -24.39
C HIS A 72 1.63 -9.44 -25.45
N ASN A 73 1.63 -8.21 -25.97
CA ASN A 73 0.66 -7.72 -26.97
C ASN A 73 -0.81 -7.92 -26.54
N ALA A 74 -1.07 -7.87 -25.23
CA ALA A 74 -2.35 -8.18 -24.63
C ALA A 74 -2.69 -7.19 -23.50
N LEU A 75 -3.97 -7.07 -23.20
CA LEU A 75 -4.45 -6.34 -22.03
C LEU A 75 -4.58 -7.29 -20.84
N ILE A 76 -4.30 -6.80 -19.63
CA ILE A 76 -4.64 -7.50 -18.40
C ILE A 76 -6.15 -7.33 -18.16
N LYS A 77 -6.89 -8.43 -18.10
CA LYS A 77 -8.32 -8.40 -17.82
C LYS A 77 -8.54 -8.14 -16.33
N GLU A 78 -9.15 -7.02 -15.97
CA GLU A 78 -9.47 -6.75 -14.56
C GLU A 78 -10.51 -7.76 -14.04
N ASP A 79 -10.20 -8.47 -12.95
CA ASP A 79 -11.13 -9.40 -12.29
C ASP A 79 -11.13 -9.29 -10.75
N PHE A 80 -10.62 -8.15 -10.22
CA PHE A 80 -10.56 -7.91 -8.78
C PHE A 80 -11.93 -8.12 -8.11
N SER A 81 -11.97 -9.07 -7.18
CA SER A 81 -13.18 -9.45 -6.43
C SER A 81 -13.00 -9.34 -4.91
N GLY A 82 -11.96 -8.63 -4.45
CA GLY A 82 -11.66 -8.47 -3.03
C GLY A 82 -12.44 -7.33 -2.38
N GLU A 83 -12.52 -7.35 -1.05
CA GLU A 83 -13.02 -6.22 -0.27
C GLU A 83 -11.87 -5.55 0.49
N VAL A 84 -11.91 -4.21 0.55
CA VAL A 84 -10.99 -3.40 1.36
C VAL A 84 -11.84 -2.57 2.29
N ASN A 85 -11.75 -2.82 3.60
CA ASN A 85 -12.53 -2.13 4.63
C ASN A 85 -11.61 -1.74 5.80
N ILE A 86 -10.95 -0.60 5.68
CA ILE A 86 -10.01 -0.05 6.67
C ILE A 86 -10.76 0.82 7.70
N ILE A 87 -11.73 1.60 7.24
CA ILE A 87 -12.48 2.52 8.10
C ILE A 87 -13.51 1.72 8.94
N PRO A 88 -13.49 1.82 10.28
CA PRO A 88 -14.48 1.14 11.12
C PRO A 88 -15.89 1.68 10.85
N ASP A 89 -16.88 0.79 10.76
CA ASP A 89 -18.27 1.15 10.43
C ASP A 89 -18.86 2.21 11.37
N ALA A 90 -18.50 2.16 12.64
CA ALA A 90 -18.95 3.12 13.65
C ALA A 90 -18.54 4.57 13.32
N TRP A 91 -17.52 4.78 12.48
CA TRP A 91 -17.04 6.12 12.15
C TRP A 91 -17.94 6.85 11.15
N TYR A 92 -18.69 6.13 10.30
CA TYR A 92 -19.59 6.75 9.32
C TYR A 92 -20.76 7.51 9.96
N THR A 93 -21.08 7.23 11.22
CA THR A 93 -22.10 7.97 11.99
C THR A 93 -21.50 8.90 13.06
N ALA A 94 -20.18 8.87 13.24
CA ALA A 94 -19.47 9.68 14.22
C ALA A 94 -19.02 11.04 13.64
N LYS A 95 -18.78 12.02 14.52
CA LYS A 95 -18.15 13.29 14.13
C LYS A 95 -16.66 13.23 14.46
N ARG A 96 -15.79 13.72 13.56
CA ARG A 96 -14.32 13.74 13.80
C ARG A 96 -13.92 14.38 15.13
N LEU A 97 -14.66 15.39 15.59
CA LEU A 97 -14.39 16.11 16.85
C LEU A 97 -14.75 15.30 18.11
N SER A 98 -15.51 14.21 17.99
CA SER A 98 -15.87 13.36 19.13
C SER A 98 -14.90 12.19 19.36
N VAL A 99 -13.87 12.02 18.52
CA VAL A 99 -12.90 10.93 18.66
C VAL A 99 -11.87 11.27 19.73
N GLY A 100 -11.90 10.51 20.84
CA GLY A 100 -11.03 10.70 21.99
C GLY A 100 -9.59 10.22 21.79
N LYS A 101 -8.69 10.62 22.70
CA LYS A 101 -7.25 10.29 22.68
C LYS A 101 -6.97 8.80 22.53
N SER A 102 -7.60 7.96 23.35
CA SER A 102 -7.37 6.50 23.35
C SER A 102 -7.78 5.86 22.04
N THR A 103 -8.91 6.28 21.46
CA THR A 103 -9.34 5.80 20.14
C THR A 103 -8.35 6.17 19.05
N LYS A 104 -7.80 7.40 19.06
CA LYS A 104 -6.76 7.81 18.10
C LYS A 104 -5.48 7.00 18.25
N GLN A 105 -5.02 6.79 19.48
CA GLN A 105 -3.82 6.00 19.76
C GLN A 105 -3.96 4.57 19.22
N LYS A 106 -5.07 3.91 19.55
CA LYS A 106 -5.34 2.55 19.07
C LYS A 106 -5.49 2.50 17.56
N ALA A 107 -6.14 3.50 16.97
CA ALA A 107 -6.28 3.63 15.53
C ALA A 107 -4.93 3.78 14.79
N VAL A 108 -3.97 4.51 15.37
CA VAL A 108 -2.61 4.60 14.82
C VAL A 108 -1.92 3.24 14.88
N GLU A 109 -1.97 2.56 16.02
CA GLU A 109 -1.40 1.21 16.17
C GLU A 109 -1.98 0.22 15.15
N ASP A 110 -3.31 0.12 15.10
CA ASP A 110 -4.00 -0.82 14.22
C ASP A 110 -3.78 -0.45 12.73
N GLY A 111 -3.81 0.84 12.39
CA GLY A 111 -3.64 1.29 11.02
C GLY A 111 -2.24 1.01 10.46
N PHE A 112 -1.18 1.26 11.25
CA PHE A 112 0.18 0.95 10.82
C PHE A 112 0.45 -0.56 10.78
N LEU A 113 -0.12 -1.34 11.70
CA LEU A 113 -0.01 -2.80 11.66
C LEU A 113 -0.66 -3.37 10.39
N GLU A 114 -1.86 -2.91 10.05
CA GLU A 114 -2.57 -3.37 8.86
C GLU A 114 -1.83 -2.98 7.57
N TYR A 115 -1.25 -1.77 7.52
CA TYR A 115 -0.37 -1.34 6.43
C TYR A 115 0.89 -2.20 6.32
N HIS A 116 1.58 -2.47 7.44
CA HIS A 116 2.75 -3.36 7.46
C HIS A 116 2.43 -4.77 6.96
N ASN A 117 1.33 -5.36 7.43
CA ASN A 117 0.90 -6.69 7.02
C ASN A 117 0.65 -6.75 5.51
N TRP A 118 0.00 -5.72 4.95
CA TRP A 118 -0.24 -5.65 3.51
C TRP A 118 1.07 -5.63 2.71
N GLU A 119 2.01 -4.75 3.06
CA GLU A 119 3.30 -4.63 2.38
C GLU A 119 4.15 -5.90 2.52
N SER A 120 4.17 -6.50 3.71
CA SER A 120 4.87 -7.76 3.97
C SER A 120 4.32 -8.90 3.12
N ASP A 121 2.99 -9.04 3.05
CA ASP A 121 2.34 -10.04 2.21
C ASP A 121 2.58 -9.75 0.72
N THR A 122 2.63 -8.48 0.31
CA THR A 122 2.87 -8.08 -1.09
C THR A 122 4.24 -8.50 -1.54
N LYS A 123 5.25 -8.21 -0.71
CA LYS A 123 6.62 -8.63 -0.96
C LYS A 123 6.70 -10.14 -1.12
N PHE A 124 6.13 -10.88 -0.17
CA PHE A 124 6.16 -12.35 -0.20
C PHE A 124 5.52 -12.91 -1.48
N VAL A 125 4.36 -12.38 -1.89
CA VAL A 125 3.67 -12.80 -3.11
C VAL A 125 4.49 -12.48 -4.36
N TYR A 126 5.08 -11.29 -4.45
CA TYR A 126 5.90 -10.90 -5.61
C TYR A 126 7.19 -11.71 -5.71
N GLU A 127 7.82 -12.05 -4.58
CA GLU A 127 8.97 -12.97 -4.55
C GLU A 127 8.60 -14.35 -5.10
N LYS A 128 7.40 -14.87 -4.77
CA LYS A 128 6.89 -16.13 -5.31
C LYS A 128 6.62 -16.05 -6.81
N TYR A 129 6.05 -14.96 -7.29
CA TYR A 129 5.82 -14.75 -8.71
C TYR A 129 7.12 -14.64 -9.51
N ALA A 130 8.09 -13.86 -9.04
CA ALA A 130 9.40 -13.75 -9.65
C ALA A 130 10.09 -15.14 -9.74
N GLN A 131 10.07 -15.90 -8.64
CA GLN A 131 10.59 -17.27 -8.62
C GLN A 131 9.89 -18.14 -9.68
N LYS A 132 8.56 -18.10 -9.73
CA LYS A 132 7.78 -18.92 -10.67
C LYS A 132 8.08 -18.59 -12.12
N LEU A 133 8.19 -17.30 -12.46
CA LEU A 133 8.55 -16.84 -13.81
C LEU A 133 9.94 -17.31 -14.22
N ARG A 134 10.91 -17.38 -13.30
CA ARG A 134 12.24 -17.96 -13.59
C ARG A 134 12.14 -19.45 -13.86
N GLU A 135 11.39 -20.19 -13.04
CA GLU A 135 11.21 -21.64 -13.20
C GLU A 135 10.56 -22.00 -14.55
N THR A 136 9.65 -21.16 -15.06
CA THR A 136 8.98 -21.36 -16.35
C THR A 136 9.72 -20.77 -17.55
N GLY A 137 10.89 -20.17 -17.33
CA GLY A 137 11.72 -19.59 -18.40
C GLY A 137 11.29 -18.20 -18.86
N SER A 138 10.33 -17.57 -18.18
CA SER A 138 9.86 -16.18 -18.44
C SER A 138 10.80 -15.16 -17.78
N VAL A 139 12.07 -15.18 -18.17
CA VAL A 139 13.15 -14.46 -17.46
C VAL A 139 12.98 -12.94 -17.47
N ALA A 140 12.54 -12.35 -18.59
CA ALA A 140 12.32 -10.91 -18.67
C ALA A 140 11.21 -10.44 -17.72
N ASP A 141 10.11 -11.19 -17.66
CA ASP A 141 9.01 -10.93 -16.74
C ASP A 141 9.45 -11.07 -15.28
N ALA A 142 10.27 -12.09 -14.97
CA ALA A 142 10.82 -12.26 -13.63
C ALA A 142 11.64 -11.04 -13.19
N ILE A 143 12.53 -10.53 -14.06
CA ILE A 143 13.35 -9.35 -13.77
C ILE A 143 12.47 -8.11 -13.56
N PHE A 144 11.38 -7.99 -14.31
CA PHE A 144 10.43 -6.89 -14.10
C PHE A 144 9.76 -6.99 -12.72
N VAL A 145 9.27 -8.17 -12.34
CA VAL A 145 8.62 -8.40 -11.03
C VAL A 145 9.61 -8.24 -9.88
N GLU A 146 10.89 -8.58 -10.05
CA GLU A 146 11.93 -8.36 -9.04
C GLU A 146 12.12 -6.87 -8.70
N LYS A 147 11.93 -5.96 -9.66
CA LYS A 147 11.94 -4.52 -9.37
C LYS A 147 10.77 -4.11 -8.47
N LEU A 148 9.60 -4.72 -8.67
CA LEU A 148 8.46 -4.51 -7.76
C LEU A 148 8.77 -5.02 -6.34
N VAL A 149 9.51 -6.13 -6.21
CA VAL A 149 9.98 -6.62 -4.90
C VAL A 149 10.94 -5.63 -4.23
N GLU A 150 11.84 -5.02 -5.00
CA GLU A 150 12.75 -3.99 -4.50
C GLU A 150 11.99 -2.75 -3.99
N ASP A 151 11.02 -2.27 -4.75
CA ASP A 151 10.19 -1.12 -4.39
C ASP A 151 9.39 -1.36 -3.10
N VAL A 152 8.67 -2.49 -3.04
CA VAL A 152 7.92 -2.89 -1.84
C VAL A 152 8.85 -3.11 -0.64
N SER A 153 10.07 -3.62 -0.85
CA SER A 153 11.05 -3.77 0.23
C SER A 153 11.51 -2.42 0.80
N ALA A 154 11.67 -1.39 -0.03
CA ALA A 154 12.04 -0.05 0.41
C ALA A 154 10.88 0.62 1.18
N GLU A 155 9.66 0.38 0.73
CA GLU A 155 8.43 0.80 1.41
C GLU A 155 8.29 0.15 2.79
N LEU A 156 8.35 -1.17 2.85
CA LEU A 156 8.23 -1.94 4.10
C LEU A 156 9.26 -1.49 5.13
N LYS A 157 10.51 -1.28 4.73
CA LYS A 157 11.57 -0.73 5.60
C LYS A 157 11.21 0.64 6.17
N THR A 158 10.52 1.48 5.41
CA THR A 158 10.07 2.80 5.88
C THR A 158 8.95 2.63 6.91
N VAL A 159 7.97 1.77 6.64
CA VAL A 159 6.85 1.47 7.56
C VAL A 159 7.37 0.87 8.87
N GLU A 160 8.27 -0.10 8.81
CA GLU A 160 8.86 -0.77 9.98
C GLU A 160 9.64 0.19 10.88
N ARG A 161 10.33 1.18 10.30
CA ARG A 161 10.99 2.25 11.08
C ARG A 161 9.97 3.10 11.80
N MET A 162 8.91 3.53 11.11
CA MET A 162 7.84 4.32 11.73
C MET A 162 7.17 3.54 12.88
N ILE A 163 6.89 2.25 12.68
CA ILE A 163 6.34 1.38 13.73
C ILE A 163 7.32 1.25 14.90
N SER A 164 8.61 1.07 14.63
CA SER A 164 9.63 0.96 15.69
C SER A 164 9.73 2.23 16.54
N ASP A 165 9.67 3.40 15.90
CA ASP A 165 9.66 4.70 16.59
C ASP A 165 8.40 4.85 17.45
N LEU A 166 7.23 4.48 16.91
CA LEU A 166 5.95 4.49 17.62
C LEU A 166 5.94 3.53 18.82
N ILE A 167 6.45 2.30 18.66
CA ILE A 167 6.58 1.32 19.76
C ILE A 167 7.50 1.87 20.85
N SER A 168 8.61 2.50 20.47
CA SER A 168 9.61 3.03 21.40
C SER A 168 9.04 4.13 22.32
N VAL A 169 8.03 4.86 21.86
CA VAL A 169 7.31 5.88 22.64
C VAL A 169 5.98 5.38 23.21
N GLY A 170 5.65 4.08 23.05
CA GLY A 170 4.38 3.51 23.50
C GLY A 170 3.15 4.10 22.80
N TYR A 171 3.29 4.51 21.54
CA TYR A 171 2.27 5.22 20.76
C TYR A 171 1.77 6.49 21.45
N ASP A 172 2.65 7.22 22.14
CA ASP A 172 2.26 8.45 22.82
C ASP A 172 1.71 9.50 21.83
N MET A 173 0.51 10.02 22.15
CA MET A 173 -0.18 10.96 21.27
C MET A 173 0.44 12.36 21.25
N VAL A 174 1.25 12.74 22.23
CA VAL A 174 2.00 14.01 22.18
C VAL A 174 3.05 13.89 21.10
N TYR A 175 3.89 12.84 21.18
CA TYR A 175 4.88 12.54 20.14
C TYR A 175 4.25 12.42 18.76
N ILE A 176 3.18 11.62 18.61
CA ILE A 176 2.49 11.45 17.32
C ILE A 176 2.02 12.78 16.74
N THR A 177 1.54 13.70 17.58
CA THR A 177 1.06 15.03 17.15
C THR A 177 2.23 15.92 16.75
N GLU A 178 3.34 15.88 17.49
CA GLU A 178 4.54 16.69 17.24
C GLU A 178 5.23 16.35 15.92
N ILE A 179 5.22 15.07 15.51
CA ILE A 179 5.86 14.64 14.25
C ILE A 179 5.00 14.88 12.99
N GLN A 180 3.70 15.21 13.14
CA GLN A 180 2.81 15.39 11.98
C GLN A 180 3.31 16.42 10.96
N PRO A 181 3.81 17.62 11.36
CA PRO A 181 4.25 18.64 10.41
C PRO A 181 5.43 18.19 9.55
N GLU A 182 6.42 17.50 10.15
CA GLU A 182 7.59 17.01 9.43
C GLU A 182 7.20 15.97 8.37
N ILE A 183 6.36 15.01 8.75
CA ILE A 183 5.83 13.99 7.83
C ILE A 183 5.02 14.66 6.72
N GLN A 184 4.16 15.62 7.08
CA GLN A 184 3.35 16.35 6.11
C GLN A 184 4.23 17.09 5.09
N GLU A 185 5.30 17.77 5.53
CA GLU A 185 6.23 18.46 4.65
C GLU A 185 6.94 17.48 3.70
N LYS A 186 7.45 16.36 4.23
CA LYS A 186 8.09 15.31 3.45
C LYS A 186 7.19 14.81 2.32
N TYR A 187 5.94 14.44 2.64
CA TYR A 187 5.03 13.87 1.64
C TYR A 187 4.42 14.91 0.71
N ASN A 188 4.25 16.16 1.15
CA ASN A 188 3.92 17.28 0.24
C ASN A 188 5.01 17.50 -0.81
N LYS A 189 6.29 17.42 -0.44
CA LYS A 189 7.40 17.52 -1.40
C LYS A 189 7.36 16.37 -2.40
N LYS A 190 7.15 15.14 -1.92
CA LYS A 190 7.00 13.96 -2.78
C LYS A 190 5.83 14.10 -3.75
N LEU A 191 4.65 14.50 -3.28
CA LEU A 191 3.45 14.72 -4.12
C LEU A 191 3.70 15.72 -5.25
N LYS A 192 4.43 16.81 -4.99
CA LYS A 192 4.79 17.80 -6.02
C LYS A 192 5.78 17.26 -7.06
N GLY A 193 6.58 16.26 -6.69
CA GLY A 193 7.55 15.62 -7.57
C GLY A 193 7.00 14.41 -8.32
N ILE A 194 5.69 14.13 -8.22
CA ILE A 194 5.08 13.05 -9.00
C ILE A 194 4.99 13.49 -10.46
N GLU A 195 5.78 12.84 -11.31
CA GLU A 195 5.72 12.98 -12.76
C GLU A 195 5.01 11.76 -13.37
N VAL A 196 4.12 12.00 -14.33
CA VAL A 196 3.46 10.95 -15.11
C VAL A 196 4.23 10.79 -16.41
N GLU A 197 5.04 9.74 -16.50
CA GLU A 197 5.72 9.30 -17.73
C GLU A 197 4.84 8.36 -18.59
#